data_AF-A0A1I1VGP2-F1
#
_entry.id   AF-A0A1I1VGP2-F1
#
_cell.length_a   1.000
_cell.length_b   1.000
_cell.length_c   1.000
_cell.angle_alpha   90.00
_cell.angle_beta   90.00
_cell.angle_gamma   90.00
#
_symmetry.space_group_name_H-M   'P 1'
#
loop_
_entity.id
_entity.type
_entity.pdbx_description
1 polymer ?
#
loop_
_entity_poly.entity_id
_entity_poly.type
_entity_poly.pdbx_seq_one_letter_code
_entity_poly.pdbx_strand_id
1 'polypeptide(L)'
;MSLSSSLTIAQMNPDGSVPVPESPDAAANAAVEALRREEAVEALTERMQALQEVLDKPLSEILAERDRFKETAAAWDAFAAMWVLSQRAMRHVAMELAAAQGVAEETVVARALARANQVLNTEDEDLGGSIAPAQMAHIARHRPFLRKQFRPG
;
A
#
# COMPACT_ATOMS: atom_id res chain seq x y z
N MET A 1 37.12 57.46 46.87
CA MET A 1 36.69 56.14 46.36
C MET A 1 36.16 55.35 47.53
N SER A 2 34.83 55.18 47.62
CA SER A 2 34.16 54.67 48.81
C SER A 2 34.04 53.15 48.76
N LEU A 3 34.45 52.46 49.81
CA LEU A 3 34.34 51.00 50.01
C LEU A 3 32.88 50.50 50.19
N SER A 4 31.90 51.35 49.91
CA SER A 4 30.48 51.12 50.19
C SER A 4 29.72 50.45 49.06
N SER A 5 30.27 50.38 47.84
CA SER A 5 29.59 49.85 46.65
C SER A 5 29.79 48.35 46.42
N SER A 6 30.38 47.62 47.37
CA SER A 6 30.69 46.19 47.24
C SER A 6 30.27 45.33 48.43
N LEU A 7 29.33 45.81 49.26
CA LEU A 7 28.74 45.05 50.35
C LEU A 7 27.31 44.64 50.00
N THR A 8 27.16 43.49 49.36
CA THR A 8 25.86 42.82 49.21
C THR A 8 25.55 42.08 50.51
N ILE A 9 24.53 42.52 51.25
CA ILE A 9 24.04 41.82 52.45
C ILE A 9 23.31 40.56 51.99
N ALA A 10 23.83 39.38 52.33
CA ALA A 10 23.18 38.10 52.02
C ALA A 10 21.85 37.96 52.78
N GLN A 11 20.75 37.76 52.04
CA GLN A 11 19.43 37.49 52.62
C GLN A 11 19.41 36.06 53.16
N MET A 12 18.99 35.86 54.41
CA MET A 12 18.92 34.53 55.02
C MET A 12 17.82 33.68 54.38
N ASN A 13 18.05 32.37 54.28
CA ASN A 13 17.04 31.41 53.90
C ASN A 13 15.90 31.38 54.94
N PRO A 14 14.68 30.94 54.58
CA PRO A 14 13.52 30.91 55.49
C PRO A 14 13.69 30.01 56.73
N ASP A 15 14.74 29.18 56.79
CA ASP A 15 15.12 28.36 57.95
C ASP A 15 16.14 29.05 58.88
N GLY A 16 16.58 30.27 58.56
CA GLY A 16 17.57 31.03 59.33
C GLY A 16 19.04 30.75 58.97
N SER A 17 19.33 29.92 57.97
CA SER A 17 20.69 29.70 57.46
C SER A 17 21.15 30.81 56.49
N VAL A 18 22.45 31.10 56.48
CA VAL A 18 23.05 32.01 55.49
C VAL A 18 23.20 31.26 54.16
N PRO A 19 22.75 31.80 53.02
CA PRO A 19 22.97 31.16 51.73
C PRO A 19 24.48 31.12 51.47
N VAL A 20 25.03 29.91 51.46
CA VAL A 20 26.41 29.68 51.03
C VAL A 20 26.44 29.97 49.53
N PRO A 21 27.34 30.85 49.04
CA PRO A 21 27.50 31.04 47.61
C PRO A 21 27.80 29.67 46.98
N GLU A 22 27.03 29.30 45.95
CA GLU A 22 27.26 28.06 45.21
C GLU A 22 28.75 27.99 44.85
N SER A 23 29.41 26.89 45.20
CA SER A 23 30.84 26.79 44.91
C SER A 23 31.02 26.93 43.40
N PRO A 24 32.09 27.60 42.93
CA PRO A 24 32.38 27.71 41.51
C PRO A 24 32.39 26.34 40.81
N ASP A 25 32.77 25.29 41.55
CA ASP A 25 32.75 23.91 41.08
C ASP A 25 31.34 23.34 40.91
N ALA A 26 30.38 23.71 41.77
CA ALA A 26 28.98 23.31 41.63
C ALA A 26 28.30 23.99 40.42
N ALA A 27 28.56 25.28 40.21
CA ALA A 27 28.09 26.01 39.03
C ALA A 27 28.74 25.49 37.73
N ALA A 28 30.04 25.17 37.76
CA ALA A 28 30.75 24.57 36.63
C ALA A 28 30.21 23.17 36.30
N ASN A 29 29.92 22.33 37.31
CA ASN A 29 29.34 21.01 37.10
C ASN A 29 27.91 21.08 36.55
N ALA A 30 27.09 22.04 37.02
CA ALA A 30 25.75 22.26 36.49
C ALA A 30 25.77 22.71 35.02
N ALA A 31 26.71 23.59 34.64
CA ALA A 31 26.92 24.00 33.26
C ALA A 31 27.38 22.83 32.37
N VAL A 32 28.26 21.96 32.87
CA VAL A 32 28.69 20.74 32.15
C VAL A 32 27.54 19.75 31.98
N GLU A 33 26.68 19.58 32.99
CA GLU A 33 25.47 18.74 32.84
C GLU A 33 24.45 19.34 31.89
N ALA A 34 24.28 20.67 31.86
CA ALA A 34 23.41 21.33 30.90
C ALA A 34 23.89 21.10 29.47
N LEU A 35 25.20 21.26 29.22
CA LEU A 35 25.81 20.99 27.92
C LEU A 35 25.63 19.52 27.49
N ARG A 36 25.82 18.56 28.40
CA ARG A 36 25.57 17.13 28.11
C ARG A 36 24.11 16.82 27.79
N ARG A 37 23.16 17.54 28.41
CA ARG A 37 21.73 17.39 28.11
C ARG A 37 21.41 17.96 26.74
N GLU A 38 22.01 19.09 26.37
CA GLU A 38 21.88 19.67 25.03
C GLU A 38 22.45 18.72 23.97
N GLU A 39 23.66 18.20 24.16
CA GLU A 39 24.27 17.19 23.26
C GLU A 39 23.38 15.93 23.13
N ALA A 40 22.78 15.47 24.22
CA ALA A 40 21.87 14.32 24.20
C ALA A 40 20.56 14.61 23.45
N VAL A 41 20.01 15.83 23.57
CA VAL A 41 18.80 16.26 22.85
C VAL A 41 19.08 16.41 21.36
N GLU A 42 20.24 16.97 20.98
CA GLU A 42 20.67 17.06 19.59
C GLU A 42 20.83 15.67 18.98
N ALA A 43 21.53 14.76 19.66
CA ALA A 43 21.70 13.39 19.20
C ALA A 43 20.36 12.62 19.07
N LEU A 44 19.40 12.89 19.95
CA LEU A 44 18.05 12.31 19.84
C LEU A 44 17.28 12.90 18.66
N THR A 45 17.41 14.20 18.42
CA THR A 45 16.73 14.90 17.32
C THR A 45 17.27 14.44 15.98
N GLU A 46 18.60 14.29 15.84
CA GLU A 46 19.23 13.71 14.63
C GLU A 46 18.73 12.29 14.36
N ARG A 47 18.64 11.45 15.40
CA ARG A 47 18.09 10.08 15.27
C ARG A 47 16.63 10.09 14.85
N MET A 48 15.82 11.00 15.39
CA MET A 48 14.42 11.13 15.00
C MET A 48 14.28 11.60 13.55
N GLN A 49 15.09 12.55 13.11
CA GLN A 49 15.10 13.02 11.72
C GLN A 49 15.53 11.91 10.75
N ALA A 50 16.58 11.16 11.08
CA ALA A 50 17.03 10.04 10.28
C ALA A 50 15.96 8.93 10.17
N LEU A 51 15.26 8.62 11.26
CA LEU A 51 14.15 7.67 11.24
C LEU A 51 12.97 8.20 10.41
N GLN A 52 12.65 9.48 10.55
CA GLN A 52 11.58 10.11 9.80
C GLN A 52 11.85 10.05 8.29
N GLU A 53 13.08 10.35 7.86
CA GLU A 53 13.48 10.28 6.45
C GLU A 53 13.35 8.86 5.88
N VAL A 54 13.77 7.84 6.65
CA VAL A 54 13.63 6.43 6.23
C VAL A 54 12.17 6.01 6.12
N LEU A 55 11.28 6.54 6.96
CA LEU A 55 9.85 6.21 6.95
C LEU A 55 9.05 6.98 5.90
N ASP A 56 9.43 8.23 5.62
CA ASP A 56 8.76 9.05 4.62
C ASP A 56 9.06 8.57 3.19
N LYS A 57 10.25 8.03 2.96
CA LYS A 57 10.65 7.50 1.65
C LYS A 57 9.67 6.45 1.09
N PRO A 58 9.37 5.32 1.75
CA PRO A 58 8.45 4.32 1.21
C PRO A 58 7.03 4.86 1.03
N LEU A 59 6.56 5.75 1.91
CA LEU A 59 5.25 6.38 1.76
C LEU A 59 5.19 7.29 0.53
N SER A 60 6.24 8.08 0.30
CA SER A 60 6.34 8.94 -0.88
C SER A 60 6.39 8.14 -2.19
N GLU A 61 7.10 7.01 -2.20
CA GLU A 61 7.18 6.10 -3.35
C GLU A 61 5.82 5.46 -3.65
N ILE A 62 5.09 4.97 -2.65
CA ILE A 62 3.74 4.42 -2.82
C ILE A 62 2.76 5.49 -3.34
N LEU A 63 2.81 6.69 -2.78
CA LEU A 63 1.93 7.78 -3.16
C LEU A 63 2.22 8.30 -4.57
N ALA A 64 3.48 8.26 -5.01
CA ALA A 64 3.87 8.63 -6.37
C ALA A 64 3.21 7.74 -7.44
N GLU A 65 2.94 6.47 -7.11
CA GLU A 65 2.33 5.51 -8.03
C GLU A 65 0.80 5.43 -7.92
N ARG A 66 0.20 6.11 -6.94
CA ARG A 66 -1.23 6.02 -6.62
C ARG A 66 -2.11 6.30 -7.82
N ASP A 67 -1.81 7.34 -8.59
CA ASP A 67 -2.67 7.74 -9.70
C ASP A 67 -2.57 6.73 -10.87
N ARG A 68 -1.38 6.16 -11.11
CA ARG A 68 -1.19 5.02 -12.02
C ARG A 68 -2.01 3.80 -11.60
N PHE A 69 -2.06 3.49 -10.30
CA PHE A 69 -2.91 2.41 -9.78
C PHE A 69 -4.40 2.68 -10.00
N LYS A 70 -4.86 3.91 -9.79
CA LYS A 70 -6.26 4.30 -10.04
C LYS A 70 -6.62 4.18 -11.52
N GLU A 71 -5.75 4.64 -12.41
CA GLU A 71 -5.94 4.51 -13.85
C GLU A 71 -5.99 3.05 -14.28
N THR A 72 -5.08 2.22 -13.77
CA THR A 72 -5.07 0.78 -14.05
C THR A 72 -6.34 0.11 -13.54
N ALA A 73 -6.79 0.42 -12.32
CA ALA A 73 -8.03 -0.10 -11.76
C ALA A 73 -9.25 0.30 -12.58
N ALA A 74 -9.35 1.56 -13.00
CA ALA A 74 -10.43 2.03 -13.85
C ALA A 74 -10.41 1.37 -15.24
N ALA A 75 -9.23 1.13 -15.82
CA ALA A 75 -9.09 0.40 -17.07
C ALA A 75 -9.56 -1.06 -16.94
N TRP A 76 -9.24 -1.73 -15.82
CA TRP A 76 -9.73 -3.08 -15.54
C TRP A 76 -11.24 -3.12 -15.36
N ASP A 77 -11.84 -2.14 -14.67
CA ASP A 77 -13.29 -2.05 -14.49
C ASP A 77 -14.01 -1.86 -15.82
N ALA A 78 -13.53 -0.92 -16.66
CA ALA A 78 -14.07 -0.70 -18.00
C ALA A 78 -13.92 -1.94 -18.89
N PHE A 79 -12.77 -2.63 -18.82
CA PHE A 79 -12.55 -3.88 -19.54
C PHE A 79 -13.52 -4.98 -19.07
N ALA A 80 -13.71 -5.13 -17.76
CA ALA A 80 -14.64 -6.12 -17.21
C ALA A 80 -16.09 -5.84 -17.64
N ALA A 81 -16.52 -4.58 -17.62
CA ALA A 81 -17.83 -4.17 -18.09
C ALA A 81 -18.03 -4.49 -19.58
N MET A 82 -17.06 -4.14 -20.44
CA MET A 82 -17.08 -4.46 -21.86
C MET A 82 -17.13 -5.97 -22.11
N TRP A 83 -16.33 -6.73 -21.36
CA TRP A 83 -16.30 -8.19 -21.45
C TRP A 83 -17.66 -8.80 -21.10
N VAL A 84 -18.27 -8.42 -19.97
CA VAL A 84 -19.61 -8.91 -19.59
C VAL A 84 -20.67 -8.55 -20.63
N LEU A 85 -20.63 -7.31 -21.16
CA LEU A 85 -21.54 -6.89 -22.22
C LEU A 85 -21.38 -7.75 -23.48
N SER A 86 -20.14 -7.99 -23.91
CA SER A 86 -19.84 -8.83 -25.08
C SER A 86 -20.31 -10.27 -24.89
N GLN A 87 -20.10 -10.86 -23.70
CA GLN A 87 -20.56 -12.20 -23.37
C GLN A 87 -22.09 -12.29 -23.39
N ARG A 88 -22.79 -11.26 -22.90
CA ARG A 88 -24.26 -11.21 -22.95
C ARG A 88 -24.78 -11.09 -24.38
N ALA A 89 -24.16 -10.25 -25.21
CA ALA A 89 -24.52 -10.10 -26.62
C ALA A 89 -24.30 -11.42 -27.39
N MET A 90 -23.14 -12.05 -27.22
CA MET A 90 -22.83 -13.34 -27.85
C MET A 90 -23.77 -14.45 -27.37
N ARG A 91 -24.13 -14.48 -26.08
CA ARG A 91 -25.14 -15.42 -25.57
C ARG A 91 -26.48 -15.22 -26.27
N HIS A 92 -26.94 -13.98 -26.42
CA HIS A 92 -28.22 -13.70 -27.09
C HIS A 92 -28.25 -14.24 -28.52
N VAL A 93 -27.21 -13.92 -29.31
CA VAL A 93 -27.07 -14.44 -30.69
C VAL A 93 -27.03 -15.96 -30.71
N ALA A 94 -26.28 -16.59 -29.80
CA ALA A 94 -26.22 -18.05 -29.71
C ALA A 94 -27.60 -18.68 -29.44
N MET A 95 -28.41 -18.07 -28.56
CA MET A 95 -29.77 -18.55 -28.26
C MET A 95 -30.73 -18.35 -29.43
N GLU A 96 -30.67 -17.21 -30.12
CA GLU A 96 -31.47 -16.97 -31.33
C GLU A 96 -31.15 -18.00 -32.42
N LEU A 97 -29.87 -18.26 -32.67
CA LEU A 97 -29.43 -19.25 -33.65
C LEU A 97 -29.81 -20.69 -33.24
N ALA A 98 -29.76 -21.00 -31.95
CA ALA A 98 -30.18 -22.30 -31.43
C ALA A 98 -31.68 -22.52 -31.57
N ALA A 99 -32.48 -21.51 -31.23
CA ALA A 99 -33.93 -21.53 -31.40
C ALA A 99 -34.32 -21.71 -32.87
N ALA A 100 -33.64 -21.02 -33.80
CA ALA A 100 -33.84 -21.19 -35.24
C ALA A 100 -33.54 -22.61 -35.73
N GLN A 101 -32.69 -23.35 -35.02
CA GLN A 101 -32.34 -24.75 -35.30
C GLN A 101 -33.16 -25.76 -34.46
N GLY A 102 -34.10 -25.30 -33.63
CA GLY A 102 -34.87 -26.16 -32.73
C GLY A 102 -34.05 -26.78 -31.59
N VAL A 103 -32.90 -26.19 -31.25
CA VAL A 103 -32.03 -26.66 -30.16
C VAL A 103 -32.42 -25.97 -28.86
N ALA A 104 -32.65 -26.75 -27.81
CA ALA A 104 -32.99 -26.25 -26.49
C ALA A 104 -31.80 -25.51 -25.83
N GLU A 105 -32.10 -24.47 -25.04
CA GLU A 105 -31.10 -23.63 -24.36
C GLU A 105 -30.16 -24.46 -23.47
N GLU A 106 -30.69 -25.44 -22.74
CA GLU A 106 -29.92 -26.30 -21.84
C GLU A 106 -28.83 -27.07 -22.59
N THR A 107 -29.13 -27.49 -23.82
CA THR A 107 -28.17 -28.18 -24.69
C THR A 107 -27.06 -27.23 -25.13
N VAL A 108 -27.39 -25.98 -25.45
CA VAL A 108 -26.39 -24.95 -25.82
C VAL A 108 -25.48 -24.65 -24.64
N VAL A 109 -26.04 -24.46 -23.45
CA VAL A 109 -25.29 -24.19 -22.22
C VAL A 109 -24.39 -25.37 -21.85
N ALA A 110 -24.89 -26.60 -21.88
CA ALA A 110 -24.10 -27.79 -21.60
C ALA A 110 -22.92 -27.94 -22.58
N ARG A 111 -23.15 -27.67 -23.88
CA ARG A 111 -22.08 -27.67 -24.89
C ARG A 111 -21.04 -26.58 -24.65
N ALA A 112 -21.46 -25.37 -24.27
CA ALA A 112 -20.54 -24.28 -23.97
C ALA A 112 -19.64 -24.61 -22.76
N LEU A 113 -20.22 -25.19 -21.70
CA LEU A 113 -19.47 -25.63 -20.52
C LEU A 113 -18.49 -26.77 -20.83
N ALA A 114 -18.89 -27.72 -21.67
CA ALA A 114 -18.01 -28.80 -22.12
C ALA A 114 -16.80 -28.25 -22.89
N ARG A 115 -17.03 -27.30 -23.81
CA ARG A 115 -15.98 -26.62 -24.59
C ARG A 115 -15.03 -25.80 -23.71
N ALA A 116 -15.58 -25.07 -22.73
CA ALA A 116 -14.74 -24.34 -21.76
C ALA A 116 -13.86 -25.30 -20.95
N ASN A 117 -14.41 -26.41 -20.46
CA ASN A 117 -13.64 -27.42 -19.74
C ASN A 117 -12.55 -28.07 -20.59
N GLN A 118 -12.85 -28.35 -21.86
CA GLN A 118 -11.89 -28.84 -22.85
C GLN A 118 -10.69 -27.91 -22.99
N VAL A 119 -10.91 -26.62 -23.26
CA VAL A 119 -9.84 -25.61 -23.40
C VAL A 119 -8.99 -25.44 -22.12
N LEU A 120 -9.61 -25.65 -20.97
CA LEU A 120 -8.91 -25.55 -19.69
C LEU A 120 -8.09 -26.79 -19.35
N ASN A 121 -8.50 -27.98 -19.79
CA ASN A 121 -7.91 -29.25 -19.37
C ASN A 121 -7.08 -29.94 -20.47
N THR A 122 -7.28 -29.59 -21.74
CA THR A 122 -6.48 -30.03 -22.89
C THR A 122 -5.46 -28.95 -23.27
N GLU A 123 -4.26 -29.33 -23.71
CA GLU A 123 -3.20 -28.35 -24.02
C GLU A 123 -3.45 -27.58 -25.33
N ASP A 124 -3.91 -28.27 -26.36
CA ASP A 124 -4.02 -27.73 -27.75
C ASP A 124 -5.45 -27.37 -28.19
N GLU A 125 -6.43 -27.49 -27.29
CA GLU A 125 -7.83 -27.22 -27.64
C GLU A 125 -8.15 -25.73 -27.51
N ASP A 126 -8.67 -25.14 -28.58
CA ASP A 126 -9.12 -23.75 -28.63
C ASP A 126 -10.65 -23.65 -28.79
N LEU A 127 -11.20 -22.44 -28.62
CA LEU A 127 -12.62 -22.19 -28.82
C LEU A 127 -12.98 -21.94 -30.31
N GLY A 128 -12.00 -22.06 -31.21
CA GLY A 128 -12.08 -21.58 -32.59
C GLY A 128 -12.29 -20.07 -32.71
N GLY A 129 -12.46 -19.60 -33.95
CA GLY A 129 -12.73 -18.19 -34.27
C GLY A 129 -11.49 -17.31 -34.37
N SER A 130 -11.69 -15.99 -34.54
CA SER A 130 -10.60 -15.01 -34.67
C SER A 130 -10.03 -14.58 -33.30
N ILE A 131 -9.77 -15.54 -32.42
CA ILE A 131 -9.14 -15.24 -31.11
C ILE A 131 -7.67 -14.89 -31.38
N ALA A 132 -7.24 -13.71 -30.93
CA ALA A 132 -5.87 -13.27 -31.13
C ALA A 132 -4.90 -14.15 -30.31
N PRO A 133 -3.70 -14.48 -30.81
CA PRO A 133 -2.70 -15.28 -30.08
C PRO A 133 -2.40 -14.77 -28.66
N ALA A 134 -2.47 -13.45 -28.46
CA ALA A 134 -2.29 -12.82 -27.15
C ALA A 134 -3.37 -13.21 -26.12
N GLN A 135 -4.61 -13.42 -26.55
CA GLN A 135 -5.71 -13.85 -25.67
C GLN A 135 -5.53 -15.32 -25.26
N MET A 136 -5.09 -16.18 -26.18
CA MET A 136 -4.75 -17.58 -25.85
C MET A 136 -3.59 -17.67 -24.86
N ALA A 137 -2.54 -16.85 -25.06
CA ALA A 137 -1.45 -16.75 -24.10
C ALA A 137 -1.91 -16.23 -22.73
N HIS A 138 -2.89 -15.33 -22.69
CA HIS A 138 -3.48 -14.85 -21.43
C HIS A 138 -4.28 -15.94 -20.71
N ILE A 139 -5.13 -16.69 -21.43
CA ILE A 139 -5.85 -17.85 -20.88
C ILE A 139 -4.85 -18.87 -20.32
N ALA A 140 -3.78 -19.17 -21.05
CA ALA A 140 -2.74 -20.10 -20.59
C ALA A 140 -2.10 -19.66 -19.27
N ARG A 141 -1.77 -18.37 -19.12
CA ARG A 141 -1.22 -17.82 -17.86
C ARG A 141 -2.17 -17.96 -16.67
N HIS A 142 -3.48 -17.83 -16.90
CA HIS A 142 -4.49 -17.88 -15.84
C HIS A 142 -5.20 -19.24 -15.72
N ARG A 143 -4.84 -20.23 -16.54
CA ARG A 143 -5.44 -21.57 -16.58
C ARG A 143 -5.52 -22.25 -15.20
N PRO A 144 -4.51 -22.19 -14.30
CA PRO A 144 -4.62 -22.78 -12.96
C PRO A 144 -5.72 -22.16 -12.09
N PHE A 145 -5.96 -20.85 -12.23
CA PHE A 145 -7.02 -20.15 -11.50
C PHE A 145 -8.39 -20.52 -12.08
N LEU A 146 -8.52 -20.48 -13.41
CA LEU A 146 -9.77 -20.82 -14.10
C LEU A 146 -10.21 -22.26 -13.81
N ARG A 147 -9.29 -23.23 -13.81
CA ARG A 147 -9.60 -24.63 -13.47
C ARG A 147 -10.31 -24.80 -12.12
N LYS A 148 -10.02 -23.95 -11.13
CA LYS A 148 -10.69 -23.99 -9.83
C LYS A 148 -12.15 -23.54 -9.91
N GLN A 149 -12.45 -22.58 -10.78
CA GLN A 149 -13.80 -22.03 -10.96
C GLN A 149 -14.70 -22.95 -11.79
N PHE A 150 -14.12 -23.73 -12.71
CA PHE A 150 -14.86 -24.65 -13.59
C PHE A 150 -14.90 -26.10 -13.09
N ARG A 151 -14.47 -26.37 -11.85
CA ARG A 151 -14.67 -27.70 -11.26
C ARG A 151 -16.17 -27.99 -11.16
N PRO A 152 -16.67 -29.10 -11.73
CA PRO A 152 -17.96 -29.61 -11.33
C PRO A 152 -17.87 -29.93 -9.82
N GLY A 153 -18.82 -29.41 -9.05
CA GLY A 153 -19.05 -29.87 -7.68
C GLY A 153 -19.45 -31.33 -7.64
#